data_AF-A0A538DEU2-F1
#
_entry.id   AF-A0A538DEU2-F1
#
_cell.length_a   1.000
_cell.length_b   1.000
_cell.length_c   1.000
_cell.angle_alpha   90.00
_cell.angle_beta   90.00
_cell.angle_gamma   90.00
#
_symmetry.space_group_name_H-M   'P 1'
#
loop_
_entity.id
_entity.type
_entity.pdbx_description
1 polymer ?
#
loop_
_entity_poly.entity_id
_entity_poly.type
_entity_poly.pdbx_seq_one_letter_code
_entity_poly.pdbx_strand_id
1 'polypeptide(L)' 'MPEIAVEGELDLDDALVLDDVASSQDLHAAHEAGRPIVVRAASAEEVKAALAHPEVAVALVPPERRELVELDLRELTYGP' A
#
# COMPACT_ATOMS: atom_id res chain seq x y z
N MET A 1 -12.28 2.07 -1.71
CA MET A 1 -11.01 1.69 -2.35
C MET A 1 -10.48 0.47 -1.61
N PRO A 2 -9.98 -0.57 -2.29
CA PRO A 2 -9.40 -1.74 -1.61
C PRO A 2 -8.12 -1.35 -0.86
N GLU A 3 -7.81 -2.04 0.24
CA GLU A 3 -6.58 -1.81 1.00
C GLU A 3 -5.35 -2.42 0.30
N ILE A 4 -5.55 -3.53 -0.42
CA ILE A 4 -4.51 -4.19 -1.22
C ILE A 4 -5.03 -4.37 -2.65
N ALA A 5 -4.20 -4.07 -3.65
CA ALA A 5 -4.53 -4.30 -5.06
C ALA A 5 -3.35 -4.90 -5.82
N VAL A 6 -3.63 -5.61 -6.91
CA VAL A 6 -2.58 -6.12 -7.81
C VAL A 6 -2.16 -5.04 -8.79
N GLU A 7 -0.85 -4.95 -9.09
CA GLU A 7 -0.33 -4.09 -10.14
C GLU A 7 -1.07 -4.30 -11.47
N GLY A 8 -1.55 -3.20 -12.07
CA GLY A 8 -2.29 -3.21 -13.32
C GLY A 8 -3.78 -3.54 -13.21
N GLU A 9 -4.30 -3.86 -12.02
CA GLU A 9 -5.74 -4.08 -11.80
C GLU A 9 -6.46 -2.86 -11.20
N LEU A 10 -5.71 -1.95 -10.60
CA LEU A 10 -6.23 -0.69 -10.08
C LEU A 10 -5.85 0.44 -11.02
N ASP A 11 -6.83 1.29 -11.37
CA ASP A 11 -6.54 2.56 -12.03
C ASP A 11 -5.97 3.52 -10.98
N LEU A 12 -4.74 3.98 -11.23
CA LEU A 12 -3.98 4.77 -10.28
C LEU A 12 -4.08 6.27 -10.55
N ASP A 13 -4.72 6.71 -11.64
CA ASP A 13 -4.88 8.13 -12.00
C ASP A 13 -3.64 8.99 -11.63
N ASP A 14 -3.79 9.94 -10.70
CA ASP A 14 -2.75 10.87 -10.22
C ASP A 14 -2.00 10.37 -8.95
N ALA A 15 -2.20 9.11 -8.56
CA ALA A 15 -1.63 8.55 -7.35
C ALA A 15 -0.09 8.61 -7.37
N LEU A 16 0.49 8.91 -6.22
CA LEU A 16 1.92 8.74 -6.00
C LEU A 16 2.20 7.27 -5.73
N VAL A 17 2.90 6.60 -6.67
CA VAL A 17 3.39 5.24 -6.46
C VAL A 17 4.80 5.30 -5.88
N LEU A 18 5.00 4.66 -4.72
CA LEU A 18 6.29 4.54 -4.05
C LEU A 18 6.71 3.07 -3.97
N ASP A 19 8.01 2.83 -4.03
CA ASP A 19 8.57 1.48 -3.85
C ASP A 19 8.69 1.09 -2.37
N ASP A 20 8.69 2.07 -1.45
CA ASP A 20 8.71 1.88 0.00
C ASP A 20 8.11 3.07 0.77
N VAL A 21 7.95 2.93 2.08
CA VAL A 21 7.50 3.99 3.01
C VAL A 21 8.66 4.71 3.74
N ALA A 22 9.91 4.51 3.32
CA ALA A 22 11.06 5.06 4.02
C ALA A 22 11.15 6.60 3.89
N SER A 23 10.53 7.18 2.86
CA SER A 23 10.51 8.63 2.64
C SER A 23 9.24 9.28 3.20
N SER A 24 9.22 9.46 4.52
CA SER A 24 8.09 10.09 5.23
C SER A 24 7.74 11.51 4.77
N GLN A 25 8.72 12.26 4.24
CA GLN A 25 8.46 13.60 3.69
C GLN A 25 7.62 13.55 2.40
N ASP A 26 7.86 12.57 1.53
CA ASP A 26 7.13 12.42 0.27
C ASP A 26 5.69 11.96 0.54
N LEU A 27 5.52 11.09 1.56
CA LEU A 27 4.21 10.67 2.04
C LEU A 27 3.37 11.87 2.52
N HIS A 28 3.93 12.70 3.39
CA HIS A 28 3.20 13.83 3.94
C HIS A 28 2.81 14.86 2.87
N ALA A 29 3.74 15.21 1.97
CA ALA A 29 3.50 16.20 0.92
C ALA A 29 2.43 15.74 -0.08
N ALA A 30 2.42 14.46 -0.46
CA ALA A 30 1.40 13.91 -1.34
C ALA A 30 0.02 13.90 -0.68
N HIS A 31 -0.04 13.55 0.60
CA HIS A 31 -1.27 13.57 1.37
C HIS A 31 -1.85 14.98 1.52
N GLU A 32 -1.01 15.98 1.84
CA GLU A 32 -1.44 17.39 1.92
C GLU A 32 -1.91 17.93 0.56
N ALA A 33 -1.34 17.44 -0.55
CA ALA A 33 -1.77 17.78 -1.90
C ALA A 33 -3.07 17.07 -2.33
N GLY A 34 -3.66 16.21 -1.48
CA GLY A 34 -4.85 15.42 -1.80
C GLY A 34 -4.60 14.32 -2.82
N ARG A 35 -3.33 13.94 -3.03
CA ARG A 35 -2.96 12.86 -3.95
C ARG A 35 -2.98 11.52 -3.22
N PRO A 36 -3.69 10.50 -3.74
CA PRO A 36 -3.65 9.16 -3.18
C PRO A 36 -2.21 8.62 -3.20
N ILE A 37 -1.83 7.91 -2.15
CA ILE A 37 -0.51 7.31 -2.03
C ILE A 37 -0.66 5.80 -2.14
N VAL A 38 0.14 5.20 -3.01
CA VAL A 38 0.16 3.77 -3.26
C VAL A 38 1.57 3.27 -3.07
N VAL A 39 1.74 2.21 -2.29
CA VAL A 39 3.06 1.68 -1.95
C VAL A 39 3.17 0.26 -2.45
N ARG A 40 4.25 -0.04 -3.16
CA ARG A 40 4.54 -1.41 -3.61
C ARG A 40 4.96 -2.29 -2.45
N ALA A 41 4.43 -3.51 -2.42
CA ALA A 41 4.77 -4.50 -1.43
C ALA A 41 4.83 -5.89 -2.08
N ALA A 42 5.90 -6.63 -1.83
CA ALA A 42 6.11 -7.98 -2.37
C ALA A 42 6.01 -9.07 -1.28
N SER A 43 5.66 -8.69 -0.04
CA SER A 43 5.52 -9.57 1.11
C SER A 43 4.47 -9.07 2.10
N ALA A 44 3.98 -9.95 2.98
CA ALA A 44 3.02 -9.59 4.03
C ALA A 44 3.58 -8.56 5.03
N GLU A 45 4.90 -8.60 5.29
CA GLU A 45 5.59 -7.64 6.16
C GLU A 45 5.63 -6.25 5.53
N GLU A 46 5.90 -6.16 4.23
CA GLU A 46 5.86 -4.90 3.47
C GLU A 46 4.44 -4.36 3.34
N VAL A 47 3.44 -5.22 3.10
CA VAL A 47 2.02 -4.81 3.08
C VAL A 47 1.64 -4.22 4.43
N LYS A 48 2.01 -4.88 5.53
CA LYS A 48 1.78 -4.37 6.88
C LYS A 48 2.50 -3.05 7.14
N ALA A 49 3.76 -2.94 6.73
CA ALA A 49 4.52 -1.70 6.87
C ALA A 49 3.87 -0.55 6.10
N ALA A 50 3.43 -0.79 4.86
CA ALA A 50 2.72 0.19 4.04
C ALA A 50 1.41 0.65 4.71
N LEU A 51 0.56 -0.29 5.11
CA LEU A 51 -0.75 0.00 5.70
C LEU A 51 -0.69 0.51 7.15
N ALA A 52 0.46 0.45 7.80
CA ALA A 52 0.67 1.11 9.09
C ALA A 52 0.70 2.64 8.98
N HIS A 53 0.88 3.18 7.77
CA HIS A 53 0.84 4.61 7.50
C HIS A 53 -0.58 5.04 7.12
N PRO A 54 -1.24 5.91 7.93
CA PRO A 54 -2.61 6.36 7.64
C PRO A 54 -2.71 7.17 6.33
N GLU A 55 -1.59 7.68 5.82
CA GLU A 55 -1.52 8.40 4.55
C GLU A 55 -1.55 7.47 3.34
N VAL A 56 -1.20 6.19 3.50
CA VAL A 56 -1.18 5.18 2.43
C VAL A 56 -2.58 4.70 2.16
N ALA A 57 -2.98 4.82 0.90
CA ALA A 57 -4.33 4.52 0.46
C ALA A 57 -4.48 3.07 -0.01
N VAL A 58 -3.43 2.51 -0.63
CA VAL A 58 -3.40 1.12 -1.15
C VAL A 58 -1.98 0.54 -1.08
N ALA A 59 -1.86 -0.71 -0.66
CA ALA A 59 -0.66 -1.52 -0.88
C ALA A 59 -0.78 -2.26 -2.23
N LEU A 60 0.17 -2.02 -3.13
CA LEU A 60 0.17 -2.57 -4.48
C LEU A 60 1.10 -3.79 -4.55
N VAL A 61 0.53 -4.96 -4.85
CA VAL A 61 1.29 -6.21 -4.89
C VAL A 61 1.58 -6.62 -6.34
N PRO A 62 2.76 -7.19 -6.63
CA PRO A 62 3.06 -7.64 -7.97
C PRO A 62 2.15 -8.84 -8.33
N PRO A 63 1.86 -9.06 -9.63
CA PRO A 63 0.95 -10.12 -10.06
C PRO A 63 1.42 -11.53 -9.70
N GLU A 64 2.73 -11.73 -9.54
CA GLU A 64 3.32 -12.99 -9.04
C GLU A 64 2.99 -13.27 -7.57
N ARG A 65 2.51 -12.27 -6.83
CA ARG A 65 2.17 -12.30 -5.39
C ARG A 65 0.70 -12.01 -5.14
N ARG A 66 -0.19 -12.30 -6.10
CA ARG A 66 -1.63 -12.03 -5.99
C ARG A 66 -2.26 -12.59 -4.70
N GLU A 67 -1.74 -13.69 -4.17
CA GLU A 67 -2.17 -14.29 -2.91
C GLU A 67 -2.13 -13.31 -1.72
N LEU A 68 -1.30 -12.26 -1.78
CA LEU A 68 -1.21 -11.25 -0.75
C LEU A 68 -2.49 -10.40 -0.62
N VAL A 69 -3.34 -10.34 -1.66
CA VAL A 69 -4.64 -9.65 -1.60
C VAL A 69 -5.61 -10.32 -0.63
N GLU A 70 -5.41 -11.61 -0.34
CA GLU A 70 -6.25 -12.40 0.57
C GLU A 70 -5.76 -12.37 2.03
N LEU A 71 -4.73 -11.57 2.34
CA LEU A 71 -4.19 -11.46 3.70
C LEU A 71 -5.24 -10.94 4.68
N ASP A 72 -5.34 -11.60 5.84
CA ASP A 72 -6.10 -11.03 6.96
C ASP A 72 -5.28 -9.92 7.63
N LEU A 73 -5.61 -8.67 7.27
CA LEU A 73 -4.99 -7.47 7.81
C LEU A 73 -5.14 -7.34 9.33
N ARG A 74 -6.18 -7.93 9.91
CA ARG A 74 -6.40 -7.90 11.36
C ARG A 74 -5.42 -8.84 12.05
N GLU A 75 -5.24 -10.06 11.55
CA GLU A 75 -4.23 -10.99 12.08
C GLU A 75 -2.81 -10.42 11.91
N LEU A 76 -2.53 -9.76 10.79
CA LEU A 76 -1.24 -9.09 10.57
C LEU A 76 -0.99 -7.97 11.58
N THR A 77 -2.01 -7.17 11.90
CA THR A 77 -1.88 -6.02 12.80
C THR A 77 -1.83 -6.43 14.27
N TYR A 78 -2.65 -7.40 14.68
CA TYR A 78 -2.86 -7.74 16.09
C TYR A 78 -2.23 -9.07 16.54
N GLY A 79 -1.78 -9.93 15.61
CA GLY A 79 -1.30 -11.27 15.90
C GLY A 79 -2.44 -12.28 16.18
N PRO A 80 -2.14 -13.59 16.29
CA PRO A 80 -3.11 -14.63 16.63
C PRO A 80 -3.56 -14.60 18.11
#